data_AF-A0ABD5GQU5-F1
#
_entry.id   AF-A0ABD5GQU5-F1
#
_cell.length_a   1.000
_cell.length_b   1.000
_cell.length_c   1.000
_cell.angle_alpha   90.00
_cell.angle_beta   90.00
_cell.angle_gamma   90.00
#
_symmetry.space_group_name_H-M   'P 1'
#
loop_
_entity.id
_entity.type
_entity.pdbx_description
1 polymer ?
#
loop_
_entity_poly.entity_id
_entity_poly.type
_entity_poly.pdbx_seq_one_letter_code
_entity_poly.pdbx_strand_id
1 'polypeptide(L)'
;MKKILLAILIVGTTIAVGFRVSADSLVYRLYNHNTGEHFYTTSATERDFDIKVGWTDEGLGWVAPDKGTTVYRIYNPNAVGGDHYYTKSKYEAQSLVNKGWKWDNQGKSVFYSGGNLPIYVAYNPNAQSGAHNYTGNSNEENNLINIGWKYKAVAWNAVSLSVNPSNNSLQELADGMNAESSNIISESGGIFTKAIVTVSGNTLVITFTLSQNMGVVSPDEIVGMKNNLASLFNENESIFKSIGTANLSVRYNFKNPDGSLAASIAYP
;
A
#
# COMPACT_ATOMS: atom_id res chain seq x y z
N MET A 1 6.82 -9.79 -37.20
CA MET A 1 6.24 -8.45 -37.38
C MET A 1 4.99 -8.23 -36.53
N LYS A 2 3.75 -8.58 -36.94
CA LYS A 2 2.55 -8.46 -36.04
C LYS A 2 2.66 -9.28 -34.73
N LYS A 3 3.42 -10.38 -34.75
CA LYS A 3 3.61 -11.26 -33.60
C LYS A 3 4.36 -10.60 -32.42
N ILE A 4 5.34 -9.72 -32.67
CA ILE A 4 6.09 -9.02 -31.60
C ILE A 4 5.19 -8.00 -30.91
N LEU A 5 4.50 -7.18 -31.70
CA LEU A 5 3.58 -6.15 -31.18
C LEU A 5 2.40 -6.76 -30.39
N LEU A 6 1.83 -7.86 -30.89
CA LEU A 6 0.73 -8.57 -30.24
C LEU A 6 1.21 -9.28 -28.95
N ALA A 7 2.41 -9.86 -28.96
CA ALA A 7 2.97 -10.46 -27.76
C ALA A 7 3.34 -9.43 -26.70
N ILE A 8 3.81 -8.24 -27.08
CA ILE A 8 4.06 -7.13 -26.14
C ILE A 8 2.75 -6.62 -25.54
N LEU A 9 1.67 -6.58 -26.32
CA LEU A 9 0.34 -6.27 -25.81
C LEU A 9 -0.10 -7.30 -24.76
N ILE A 10 0.03 -8.61 -25.07
CA ILE A 10 -0.31 -9.72 -24.15
C ILE A 10 0.54 -9.66 -22.88
N VAL A 11 1.86 -9.58 -23.00
CA VAL A 11 2.79 -9.51 -21.86
C VAL A 11 2.53 -8.27 -21.00
N GLY A 12 2.28 -7.12 -21.63
CA GLY A 12 1.91 -5.89 -20.93
C GLY A 12 0.61 -6.01 -20.14
N THR A 13 -0.42 -6.64 -20.71
CA THR A 13 -1.67 -6.93 -19.98
C THR A 13 -1.48 -7.95 -18.85
N THR A 14 -0.69 -9.00 -19.03
CA THR A 14 -0.47 -10.01 -17.98
C THR A 14 0.34 -9.45 -16.82
N ILE A 15 1.35 -8.62 -17.11
CA ILE A 15 2.07 -7.86 -16.07
C ILE A 15 1.10 -7.00 -15.28
N ALA A 16 0.14 -6.33 -15.94
CA ALA A 16 -0.89 -5.52 -15.28
C ALA A 16 -1.89 -6.32 -14.42
N VAL A 17 -2.22 -7.54 -14.83
CA VAL A 17 -3.22 -8.38 -14.16
C VAL A 17 -2.61 -9.23 -13.01
N GLY A 18 -1.30 -9.51 -13.05
CA GLY A 18 -0.58 -10.25 -12.01
C GLY A 18 -0.37 -9.48 -10.69
N PHE A 19 -0.76 -8.21 -10.61
CA PHE A 19 -0.63 -7.41 -9.40
C PHE A 19 -1.70 -7.76 -8.36
N ARG A 20 -1.42 -8.76 -7.53
CA ARG A 20 -1.90 -8.79 -6.14
C ARG A 20 -0.71 -8.63 -5.21
N VAL A 21 -0.26 -7.39 -5.05
CA VAL A 21 0.50 -7.04 -3.84
C VAL A 21 -0.42 -7.41 -2.67
N SER A 22 0.07 -8.23 -1.74
CA SER A 22 -0.53 -8.42 -0.42
C SER A 22 -0.45 -7.04 0.25
N ALA A 23 -1.46 -6.22 -0.02
CA ALA A 23 -1.37 -4.78 0.18
C ALA A 23 -1.60 -4.49 1.66
N ASP A 24 -0.50 -4.37 2.40
CA ASP A 24 -0.53 -3.72 3.69
C ASP A 24 -1.31 -2.41 3.58
N SER A 25 -2.20 -2.19 4.54
CA SER A 25 -3.13 -1.08 4.53
C SER A 25 -2.54 0.11 5.27
N LEU A 26 -2.50 1.26 4.60
CA LEU A 26 -2.16 2.53 5.23
C LEU A 26 -3.25 2.90 6.23
N VAL A 27 -2.87 3.16 7.49
CA VAL A 27 -3.79 3.70 8.49
C VAL A 27 -3.56 5.20 8.63
N TYR A 28 -4.53 5.97 8.14
CA TYR A 28 -4.58 7.42 8.30
C TYR A 28 -4.93 7.77 9.74
N ARG A 29 -4.31 8.84 10.26
CA ARG A 29 -4.55 9.40 11.58
C ARG A 29 -5.10 10.81 11.44
N LEU A 30 -6.26 11.05 12.03
CA LEU A 30 -6.95 12.32 11.97
C LEU A 30 -7.19 12.84 13.38
N TYR A 31 -7.11 14.15 13.57
CA TYR A 31 -7.29 14.81 14.86
C TYR A 31 -8.45 15.80 14.84
N ASN A 32 -9.32 15.72 15.85
CA ASN A 32 -10.42 16.66 16.04
C ASN A 32 -10.06 17.69 17.11
N HIS A 33 -9.79 18.93 16.70
CA HIS A 33 -9.46 20.03 17.62
C HIS A 33 -10.58 20.39 18.61
N ASN A 34 -11.84 20.07 18.30
CA ASN A 34 -12.97 20.42 19.18
C ASN A 34 -13.14 19.43 20.34
N THR A 35 -12.84 18.15 20.11
CA THR A 35 -13.05 17.07 21.10
C THR A 35 -11.75 16.52 21.67
N GLY A 36 -10.61 16.74 21.00
CA GLY A 36 -9.33 16.11 21.30
C GLY A 36 -9.23 14.65 20.85
N GLU A 37 -10.22 14.17 20.09
CA GLU A 37 -10.28 12.79 19.60
C GLU A 37 -9.31 12.55 18.44
N HIS A 38 -8.79 11.32 18.37
CA HIS A 38 -8.10 10.82 17.19
C HIS A 38 -8.92 9.74 16.50
N PHE A 39 -8.96 9.78 15.17
CA PHE A 39 -9.62 8.78 14.33
C PHE A 39 -8.61 8.08 13.43
N TYR A 40 -8.78 6.76 13.29
CA TYR A 40 -7.86 5.88 12.57
C TYR A 40 -8.64 5.06 11.56
N THR A 41 -8.26 5.17 10.29
CA THR A 41 -8.96 4.49 9.20
C THR A 41 -8.02 4.09 8.06
N THR A 42 -8.37 2.99 7.39
CA THR A 42 -7.77 2.59 6.10
C THR A 42 -8.54 3.12 4.89
N SER A 43 -9.73 3.69 5.13
CA SER A 43 -10.60 4.25 4.09
C SER A 43 -10.21 5.68 3.78
N ALA A 44 -9.71 5.91 2.56
CA ALA A 44 -9.49 7.27 2.06
C ALA A 44 -10.80 8.09 2.02
N THR A 45 -11.94 7.43 1.80
CA THR A 45 -13.25 8.11 1.81
C THR A 45 -13.65 8.60 3.19
N GLU A 46 -13.40 7.82 4.26
CA GLU A 46 -13.66 8.28 5.63
C GLU A 46 -12.72 9.43 5.98
N ARG A 47 -11.43 9.30 5.66
CA ARG A 47 -10.45 10.38 5.85
C ARG A 47 -10.89 11.67 5.17
N ASP A 48 -11.23 11.61 3.89
CA ASP A 48 -11.61 12.79 3.11
C ASP A 48 -12.91 13.42 3.62
N PHE A 49 -13.84 12.61 4.13
CA PHE A 49 -15.05 13.09 4.78
C PHE A 49 -14.74 13.83 6.09
N ASP A 50 -13.90 13.26 6.95
CA ASP A 50 -13.50 13.86 8.23
C ASP A 50 -12.76 15.19 8.04
N ILE A 51 -11.83 15.23 7.08
CA ILE A 51 -11.16 16.47 6.66
C ILE A 51 -12.20 17.52 6.24
N LYS A 52 -13.18 17.13 5.42
CA LYS A 52 -14.24 18.03 4.95
C LYS A 52 -15.09 18.58 6.10
N VAL A 53 -15.30 17.82 7.17
CA VAL A 53 -16.05 18.27 8.37
C VAL A 53 -15.16 18.89 9.45
N GLY A 54 -13.90 19.18 9.13
CA GLY A 54 -13.02 20.04 9.93
C GLY A 54 -11.99 19.32 10.79
N TRP A 55 -11.78 18.02 10.60
CA TRP A 55 -10.67 17.30 11.23
C TRP A 55 -9.35 17.61 10.52
N THR A 56 -8.25 17.55 11.28
CA THR A 56 -6.91 17.71 10.73
C THR A 56 -6.35 16.35 10.35
N ASP A 57 -5.94 16.20 9.09
CA ASP A 57 -5.15 15.05 8.65
C ASP A 57 -3.73 15.18 9.20
N GLU A 58 -3.35 14.27 10.11
CA GLU A 58 -2.01 14.21 10.67
C GLU A 58 -1.10 13.27 9.86
N GLY A 59 -1.61 12.72 8.77
CA GLY A 59 -0.92 11.80 7.88
C GLY A 59 -1.06 10.35 8.33
N LEU A 60 0.00 9.59 8.14
CA LEU A 60 0.00 8.16 8.44
C LEU A 60 0.32 7.91 9.92
N GLY A 61 -0.56 7.16 10.59
CA GLY A 61 -0.27 6.64 11.93
C GLY A 61 0.67 5.44 11.86
N TRP A 62 0.37 4.46 11.00
CA TRP A 62 1.20 3.28 10.73
C TRP A 62 0.74 2.54 9.47
N VAL A 63 1.48 1.50 9.11
CA VAL A 63 1.14 0.50 8.10
C VAL A 63 0.64 -0.78 8.79
N ALA A 64 -0.60 -1.19 8.51
CA ALA A 64 -1.22 -2.41 9.03
C ALA A 64 -1.08 -3.56 8.02
N PRO A 65 -0.92 -4.82 8.45
CA PRO A 65 -0.87 -5.93 7.51
C PRO A 65 -2.21 -6.16 6.81
N ASP A 66 -2.18 -6.75 5.62
CA ASP A 66 -3.39 -7.11 4.85
C ASP A 66 -4.28 -8.18 5.51
N LYS A 67 -3.68 -8.97 6.41
CA LYS A 67 -4.33 -10.02 7.21
C LYS A 67 -3.69 -10.12 8.59
N GLY A 68 -4.44 -10.64 9.55
CA GLY A 68 -3.93 -10.86 10.90
C GLY A 68 -5.05 -10.89 11.93
N THR A 69 -4.75 -10.45 13.14
CA THR A 69 -5.76 -10.32 14.19
C THR A 69 -6.64 -9.11 13.90
N THR A 70 -7.95 -9.28 13.84
CA THR A 70 -8.88 -8.16 13.61
C THR A 70 -8.73 -7.08 14.68
N VAL A 71 -8.69 -5.81 14.24
CA VAL A 71 -8.96 -4.66 15.11
C VAL A 71 -10.36 -4.15 14.81
N TYR A 72 -11.19 -4.13 15.85
CA TYR A 72 -12.55 -3.62 15.82
C TYR A 72 -12.57 -2.15 16.25
N ARG A 73 -13.39 -1.34 15.58
CA ARG A 73 -13.74 0.02 16.00
C ARG A 73 -15.17 0.03 16.53
N ILE A 74 -15.37 0.72 17.65
CA ILE A 74 -16.70 0.93 18.25
C ILE A 74 -16.85 2.40 18.63
N TYR A 75 -18.06 2.91 18.55
CA TYR A 75 -18.38 4.33 18.70
C TYR A 75 -19.27 4.58 19.91
N ASN A 76 -18.93 5.57 20.73
CA ASN A 76 -19.74 6.05 21.84
C ASN A 76 -20.55 7.29 21.44
N PRO A 77 -21.85 7.15 21.11
CA PRO A 77 -22.69 8.31 20.80
C PRO A 77 -22.99 9.20 22.02
N ASN A 78 -22.74 8.70 23.24
CA ASN A 78 -23.06 9.43 24.47
C ASN A 78 -21.88 10.25 25.00
N ALA A 79 -20.70 10.12 24.38
CA ALA A 79 -19.56 10.99 24.65
C ALA A 79 -19.80 12.38 24.05
N VAL A 80 -19.30 13.44 24.69
CA VAL A 80 -19.43 14.81 24.17
C VAL A 80 -18.63 14.92 22.88
N GLY A 81 -19.34 15.08 21.76
CA GLY A 81 -18.74 15.12 20.42
C GLY A 81 -18.44 13.74 19.80
N GLY A 82 -18.80 12.65 20.47
CA GLY A 82 -18.47 11.29 20.05
C GLY A 82 -17.10 10.82 20.55
N ASP A 83 -16.90 9.49 20.58
CA ASP A 83 -15.60 8.88 20.85
C ASP A 83 -15.50 7.51 20.17
N HIS A 84 -14.36 7.23 19.53
CA HIS A 84 -14.03 5.94 18.93
C HIS A 84 -13.00 5.18 19.77
N TYR A 85 -13.29 3.92 20.01
CA TYR A 85 -12.37 3.01 20.69
C TYR A 85 -12.03 1.81 19.81
N TYR A 86 -10.79 1.34 19.92
CA TYR A 86 -10.20 0.33 19.05
C TYR A 86 -9.70 -0.83 19.90
N THR A 87 -10.08 -2.06 19.53
CA THR A 87 -9.65 -3.25 20.28
C THR A 87 -9.51 -4.47 19.39
N LYS A 88 -8.55 -5.34 19.74
CA LYS A 88 -8.46 -6.69 19.17
C LYS A 88 -9.49 -7.66 19.74
N SER A 89 -10.11 -7.32 20.88
CA SER A 89 -11.03 -8.19 21.60
C SER A 89 -12.46 -7.94 21.15
N LYS A 90 -13.01 -8.86 20.35
CA LYS A 90 -14.43 -8.84 20.00
C LYS A 90 -15.33 -8.86 21.25
N TYR A 91 -14.89 -9.57 22.30
CA TYR A 91 -15.61 -9.65 23.57
C TYR A 91 -15.67 -8.29 24.29
N GLU A 92 -14.57 -7.55 24.32
CA GLU A 92 -14.52 -6.20 24.90
C GLU A 92 -15.43 -5.24 24.14
N ALA A 93 -15.32 -5.23 22.80
CA ALA A 93 -16.19 -4.43 21.94
C ALA A 93 -17.67 -4.76 22.17
N GLN A 94 -18.03 -6.05 22.24
CA GLN A 94 -19.39 -6.48 22.54
C GLN A 94 -19.87 -6.03 23.93
N SER A 95 -19.01 -6.07 24.94
CA SER A 95 -19.32 -5.58 26.29
C SER A 95 -19.62 -4.08 26.30
N LEU A 96 -18.87 -3.27 25.52
CA LEU A 96 -19.14 -1.83 25.37
C LEU A 96 -20.44 -1.57 24.60
N VAL A 97 -20.71 -2.36 23.55
CA VAL A 97 -21.99 -2.29 22.81
C VAL A 97 -23.17 -2.60 23.73
N ASN A 98 -23.05 -3.59 24.61
CA ASN A 98 -24.08 -3.91 25.61
C ASN A 98 -24.30 -2.76 26.61
N LYS A 99 -23.33 -1.85 26.76
CA LYS A 99 -23.41 -0.62 27.59
C LYS A 99 -23.88 0.60 26.79
N GLY A 100 -24.35 0.42 25.56
CA GLY A 100 -24.95 1.48 24.74
C GLY A 100 -24.04 2.05 23.64
N TRP A 101 -22.80 1.58 23.52
CA TRP A 101 -21.93 1.91 22.37
C TRP A 101 -22.46 1.23 21.09
N LYS A 102 -21.94 1.64 19.94
CA LYS A 102 -22.34 1.13 18.62
C LYS A 102 -21.17 0.45 17.92
N TRP A 103 -21.48 -0.62 17.20
CA TRP A 103 -20.54 -1.19 16.24
C TRP A 103 -20.30 -0.18 15.11
N ASP A 104 -19.04 0.13 14.86
CA ASP A 104 -18.59 0.82 13.66
C ASP A 104 -18.23 -0.22 12.60
N ASN A 105 -18.20 0.19 11.32
CA ASN A 105 -17.87 -0.65 10.18
C ASN A 105 -18.66 -1.97 10.15
N GLN A 106 -19.92 -1.92 10.62
CA GLN A 106 -20.81 -3.06 10.73
C GLN A 106 -20.21 -4.22 11.56
N GLY A 107 -19.33 -3.93 12.52
CA GLY A 107 -18.62 -4.92 13.34
C GLY A 107 -17.53 -5.70 12.60
N LYS A 108 -17.14 -5.25 11.41
CA LYS A 108 -16.02 -5.80 10.63
C LYS A 108 -14.71 -5.12 11.02
N SER A 109 -13.61 -5.75 10.59
CA SER A 109 -12.25 -5.24 10.73
C SER A 109 -12.11 -3.85 10.09
N VAL A 110 -11.61 -2.86 10.83
CA VAL A 110 -11.15 -1.58 10.25
C VAL A 110 -9.71 -1.68 9.72
N PHE A 111 -8.92 -2.56 10.32
CA PHE A 111 -7.58 -2.99 9.90
C PHE A 111 -7.15 -4.22 10.72
N TYR A 112 -6.05 -4.86 10.33
CA TYR A 112 -5.50 -6.00 11.06
C TYR A 112 -4.29 -5.61 11.90
N SER A 113 -4.04 -6.42 12.93
CA SER A 113 -2.80 -6.42 13.69
C SER A 113 -1.90 -7.59 13.27
N GLY A 114 -0.61 -7.29 13.15
CA GLY A 114 0.49 -8.21 12.86
C GLY A 114 1.79 -7.43 12.70
N GLY A 115 2.90 -8.11 12.41
CA GLY A 115 4.22 -7.47 12.38
C GLY A 115 4.84 -7.29 13.78
N ASN A 116 5.93 -6.50 13.83
CA ASN A 116 6.80 -6.38 15.00
C ASN A 116 6.84 -4.98 15.61
N LEU A 117 6.17 -3.98 15.01
CA LEU A 117 6.09 -2.64 15.57
C LEU A 117 4.95 -2.58 16.60
N PRO A 118 5.22 -2.33 17.89
CA PRO A 118 4.15 -2.10 18.86
C PRO A 118 3.46 -0.74 18.61
N ILE A 119 2.13 -0.75 18.62
CA ILE A 119 1.29 0.45 18.71
C ILE A 119 0.80 0.56 20.15
N TYR A 120 1.21 1.64 20.81
CA TYR A 120 0.82 1.98 22.16
C TYR A 120 -0.52 2.68 22.17
N VAL A 121 -1.28 2.50 23.25
CA VAL A 121 -2.47 3.30 23.55
C VAL A 121 -2.21 4.14 24.80
N ALA A 122 -2.66 5.39 24.78
CA ALA A 122 -2.80 6.22 25.96
C ALA A 122 -4.23 6.79 26.03
N TYR A 123 -4.75 6.93 27.25
CA TYR A 123 -6.08 7.47 27.54
C TYR A 123 -5.98 8.81 28.26
N ASN A 124 -6.78 9.78 27.84
CA ASN A 124 -6.89 11.06 28.51
C ASN A 124 -8.09 11.08 29.49
N PRO A 125 -7.87 10.96 30.81
CA PRO A 125 -8.96 11.01 31.79
C PRO A 125 -9.63 12.39 31.89
N ASN A 126 -9.01 13.44 31.33
CA ASN A 126 -9.52 14.80 31.38
C ASN A 126 -10.21 15.23 30.08
N ALA A 127 -10.22 14.37 29.05
CA ALA A 127 -10.95 14.64 27.81
C ALA A 127 -12.45 14.42 28.00
N GLN A 128 -13.28 15.34 27.50
CA GLN A 128 -14.74 15.22 27.60
C GLN A 128 -15.30 14.05 26.78
N SER A 129 -14.61 13.65 25.71
CA SER A 129 -14.96 12.48 24.90
C SER A 129 -14.50 11.15 25.52
N GLY A 130 -13.46 11.17 26.36
CA GLY A 130 -12.71 9.98 26.74
C GLY A 130 -11.56 9.63 25.77
N ALA A 131 -11.04 10.64 25.06
CA ALA A 131 -10.05 10.52 24.00
C ALA A 131 -8.91 9.51 24.28
N HIS A 132 -8.66 8.67 23.28
CA HIS A 132 -7.50 7.78 23.21
C HIS A 132 -6.54 8.25 22.11
N ASN A 133 -5.24 8.04 22.32
CA ASN A 133 -4.22 8.17 21.28
C ASN A 133 -3.59 6.79 21.07
N TYR A 134 -3.41 6.43 19.80
CA TYR A 134 -2.70 5.24 19.37
C TYR A 134 -1.49 5.65 18.54
N THR A 135 -0.30 5.22 18.96
CA THR A 135 0.95 5.60 18.30
C THR A 135 2.01 4.51 18.40
N GLY A 136 2.77 4.29 17.33
CA GLY A 136 4.01 3.51 17.42
C GLY A 136 5.21 4.35 17.86
N ASN A 137 5.06 5.68 17.98
CA ASN A 137 6.14 6.58 18.37
C ASN A 137 6.29 6.59 19.90
N SER A 138 7.35 5.97 20.41
CA SER A 138 7.61 5.91 21.85
C SER A 138 7.81 7.27 22.51
N ASN A 139 8.27 8.29 21.77
CA ASN A 139 8.44 9.64 22.32
C ASN A 139 7.10 10.35 22.49
N GLU A 140 6.19 10.22 21.52
CA GLU A 140 4.82 10.73 21.63
C GLU A 140 4.11 10.10 22.83
N GLU A 141 4.15 8.77 22.93
CA GLU A 141 3.60 8.03 24.06
C GLU A 141 4.17 8.52 25.40
N ASN A 142 5.50 8.61 25.52
CA ASN A 142 6.13 9.09 26.74
C ASN A 142 5.71 10.53 27.10
N ASN A 143 5.56 11.40 26.10
CA ASN A 143 5.10 12.77 26.32
C ASN A 143 3.66 12.82 26.84
N LEU A 144 2.74 12.02 26.27
CA LEU A 144 1.35 11.93 26.73
C LEU A 144 1.27 11.48 28.19
N ILE A 145 2.03 10.46 28.56
CA ILE A 145 2.08 9.96 29.94
C ILE A 145 2.66 11.03 30.88
N ASN A 146 3.71 11.74 30.46
CA ASN A 146 4.32 12.81 31.26
C ASN A 146 3.35 13.98 31.52
N ILE A 147 2.43 14.27 30.59
CA ILE A 147 1.40 15.31 30.76
C ILE A 147 0.10 14.77 31.40
N GLY A 148 0.12 13.53 31.92
CA GLY A 148 -0.93 13.00 32.79
C GLY A 148 -1.89 11.99 32.16
N TRP A 149 -1.69 11.61 30.89
CA TRP A 149 -2.46 10.52 30.27
C TRP A 149 -2.12 9.18 30.97
N LYS A 150 -3.01 8.19 30.81
CA LYS A 150 -2.94 6.89 31.49
C LYS A 150 -2.87 5.73 30.49
N TYR A 151 -2.60 4.54 31.02
CA TYR A 151 -2.66 3.25 30.30
C TYR A 151 -1.62 3.01 29.20
N LYS A 152 -0.35 3.36 29.43
CA LYS A 152 0.78 2.97 28.57
C LYS A 152 0.85 1.45 28.35
N ALA A 153 0.18 0.97 27.32
CA ALA A 153 0.03 -0.44 27.02
C ALA A 153 0.14 -0.64 25.50
N VAL A 154 0.59 -1.83 25.09
CA VAL A 154 0.57 -2.20 23.67
C VAL A 154 -0.85 -2.64 23.32
N ALA A 155 -1.53 -1.85 22.49
CA ALA A 155 -2.86 -2.18 22.03
C ALA A 155 -2.79 -3.29 20.96
N TRP A 156 -1.84 -3.18 20.04
CA TRP A 156 -1.60 -4.15 18.97
C TRP A 156 -0.22 -3.97 18.32
N ASN A 157 0.12 -4.85 17.39
CA ASN A 157 1.29 -4.70 16.52
C ASN A 157 0.90 -4.28 15.10
N ALA A 158 1.80 -3.56 14.44
CA ALA A 158 1.77 -3.09 13.06
C ALA A 158 3.08 -3.45 12.32
N VAL A 159 3.14 -3.12 11.02
CA VAL A 159 4.30 -3.36 10.15
C VAL A 159 5.37 -2.28 10.37
N SER A 160 5.00 -1.00 10.23
CA SER A 160 5.93 0.14 10.36
C SER A 160 5.22 1.47 10.64
N LEU A 161 5.95 2.47 11.17
CA LEU A 161 5.44 3.82 11.51
C LEU A 161 5.37 4.73 10.30
N SER A 162 6.38 4.64 9.46
CA SER A 162 6.38 5.22 8.13
C SER A 162 6.04 4.11 7.13
N VAL A 163 5.47 4.48 5.99
CA VAL A 163 5.88 3.76 4.78
C VAL A 163 7.37 4.04 4.69
N ASN A 164 8.22 3.08 5.03
CA ASN A 164 9.62 3.25 4.74
C ASN A 164 9.71 3.14 3.21
N PRO A 165 10.00 4.22 2.45
CA PRO A 165 10.18 4.12 1.00
C PRO A 165 11.52 3.46 0.67
N SER A 166 12.18 2.86 1.66
CA SER A 166 13.43 2.14 1.50
C SER A 166 13.16 0.84 0.77
N ASN A 167 13.12 0.95 -0.56
CA ASN A 167 13.31 -0.11 -1.55
C ASN A 167 12.28 -1.25 -1.54
N ASN A 168 11.46 -1.44 -0.50
CA ASN A 168 10.64 -2.63 -0.37
C ASN A 168 9.38 -2.58 -1.24
N SER A 169 8.69 -1.46 -1.45
CA SER A 169 7.48 -1.50 -2.31
C SER A 169 7.80 -1.77 -3.79
N LEU A 170 8.87 -1.16 -4.33
CA LEU A 170 9.32 -1.43 -5.70
C LEU A 170 10.06 -2.75 -5.82
N GLN A 171 10.82 -3.16 -4.81
CA GLN A 171 11.50 -4.45 -4.82
C GLN A 171 10.51 -5.59 -4.63
N GLU A 172 9.49 -5.46 -3.77
CA GLU A 172 8.39 -6.42 -3.62
C GLU A 172 7.56 -6.50 -4.89
N LEU A 173 7.35 -5.37 -5.57
CA LEU A 173 6.74 -5.34 -6.89
C LEU A 173 7.61 -6.08 -7.93
N ALA A 174 8.91 -5.81 -7.94
CA ALA A 174 9.85 -6.50 -8.82
C ALA A 174 9.91 -8.00 -8.51
N ASP A 175 9.90 -8.39 -7.23
CA ASP A 175 9.93 -9.78 -6.77
C ASP A 175 8.64 -10.52 -7.12
N GLY A 176 7.47 -9.87 -6.98
CA GLY A 176 6.19 -10.39 -7.45
C GLY A 176 6.16 -10.57 -8.97
N MET A 177 6.63 -9.59 -9.73
CA MET A 177 6.73 -9.72 -11.19
C MET A 177 7.74 -10.80 -11.62
N ASN A 178 8.82 -10.99 -10.86
CA ASN A 178 9.77 -12.08 -11.08
C ASN A 178 9.15 -13.45 -10.77
N ALA A 179 8.30 -13.56 -9.74
CA ALA A 179 7.56 -14.79 -9.44
C ALA A 179 6.61 -15.19 -10.58
N GLU A 180 6.03 -14.20 -11.27
CA GLU A 180 5.15 -14.41 -12.44
C GLU A 180 5.90 -14.49 -13.78
N SER A 181 7.24 -14.38 -13.79
CA SER A 181 8.04 -14.34 -15.02
C SER A 181 7.87 -15.57 -15.92
N SER A 182 7.61 -16.74 -15.34
CA SER A 182 7.33 -17.97 -16.10
C SER A 182 6.03 -17.88 -16.91
N ASN A 183 4.99 -17.25 -16.34
CA ASN A 183 3.70 -17.07 -17.01
C ASN A 183 3.86 -16.12 -18.20
N ILE A 184 4.57 -15.00 -17.98
CA ILE A 184 4.92 -14.03 -19.03
C ILE A 184 5.68 -14.70 -20.19
N ILE A 185 6.67 -15.55 -19.88
CA ILE A 185 7.43 -16.29 -20.90
C ILE A 185 6.51 -17.24 -21.66
N SER A 186 5.65 -17.99 -20.97
CA SER A 186 4.74 -18.95 -21.58
C SER A 186 3.72 -18.30 -22.53
N GLU A 187 3.16 -17.15 -22.14
CA GLU A 187 2.15 -16.43 -22.91
C GLU A 187 2.75 -15.64 -24.07
N SER A 188 4.06 -15.39 -24.05
CA SER A 188 4.77 -14.73 -25.16
C SER A 188 4.81 -15.56 -26.46
N GLY A 189 4.40 -16.83 -26.42
CA GLY A 189 4.40 -17.71 -27.59
C GLY A 189 5.81 -18.00 -28.12
N GLY A 190 6.82 -18.05 -27.24
CA GLY A 190 8.22 -18.36 -27.57
C GLY A 190 9.05 -17.18 -28.08
N ILE A 191 8.54 -15.96 -27.96
CA ILE A 191 9.27 -14.74 -28.33
C ILE A 191 10.32 -14.39 -27.28
N PHE A 192 9.99 -14.54 -26.00
CA PHE A 192 10.92 -14.30 -24.91
C PHE A 192 11.37 -15.62 -24.29
N THR A 193 12.65 -15.71 -23.96
CA THR A 193 13.24 -16.83 -23.22
C THR A 193 13.45 -16.49 -21.74
N LYS A 194 13.44 -15.19 -21.41
CA LYS A 194 13.66 -14.69 -20.07
C LYS A 194 12.96 -13.34 -19.89
N ALA A 195 12.38 -13.13 -18.71
CA ALA A 195 11.96 -11.84 -18.22
C ALA A 195 12.51 -11.67 -16.80
N ILE A 196 13.16 -10.54 -16.52
CA ILE A 196 13.66 -10.20 -15.18
C ILE A 196 13.24 -8.77 -14.87
N VAL A 197 12.80 -8.55 -13.65
CA VAL A 197 12.51 -7.22 -13.11
C VAL A 197 13.52 -6.89 -12.02
N THR A 198 14.10 -5.70 -12.07
CA THR A 198 15.03 -5.19 -11.07
C THR A 198 14.70 -3.75 -10.72
N VAL A 199 15.11 -3.29 -9.54
CA VAL A 199 14.96 -1.90 -9.13
C VAL A 199 16.31 -1.17 -9.25
N SER A 200 16.27 0.05 -9.79
CA SER A 200 17.43 0.95 -9.86
C SER A 200 17.01 2.35 -9.45
N GLY A 201 17.26 2.72 -8.19
CA GLY A 201 16.71 3.95 -7.60
C GLY A 201 15.18 3.91 -7.65
N ASN A 202 14.56 4.97 -8.19
CA ASN A 202 13.10 5.05 -8.38
C ASN A 202 12.65 4.47 -9.74
N THR A 203 13.42 3.56 -10.34
CA THR A 203 13.09 2.97 -11.64
C THR A 203 12.89 1.46 -11.54
N LEU A 204 11.72 0.98 -11.96
CA LEU A 204 11.51 -0.44 -12.28
C LEU A 204 12.13 -0.73 -13.65
N VAL A 205 13.07 -1.65 -13.69
CA VAL A 205 13.76 -2.07 -14.92
C VAL A 205 13.31 -3.48 -15.28
N ILE A 206 12.51 -3.59 -16.33
CA ILE A 206 11.98 -4.85 -16.86
C ILE A 206 12.82 -5.23 -18.07
N THR A 207 13.51 -6.37 -18.00
CA THR A 207 14.42 -6.83 -19.04
C THR A 207 13.92 -8.14 -19.65
N PHE A 208 13.60 -8.11 -20.94
CA PHE A 208 13.26 -9.28 -21.73
C PHE A 208 14.47 -9.76 -22.52
N THR A 209 14.65 -11.07 -22.64
CA THR A 209 15.62 -11.70 -23.54
C THR A 209 14.88 -12.37 -24.69
N LEU A 210 15.17 -11.97 -25.92
CA LEU A 210 14.57 -12.52 -27.14
C LEU A 210 15.02 -13.96 -27.39
N SER A 211 14.19 -14.76 -28.05
CA SER A 211 14.59 -16.09 -28.51
C SER A 211 15.48 -16.00 -29.76
N GLN A 212 16.28 -17.05 -30.00
CA GLN A 212 17.19 -17.12 -31.17
C GLN A 212 16.46 -16.98 -32.52
N ASN A 213 15.16 -17.24 -32.54
CA ASN A 213 14.32 -17.20 -33.73
C ASN A 213 13.85 -15.79 -34.12
N MET A 214 14.18 -14.77 -33.32
CA MET A 214 13.64 -13.41 -33.46
C MET A 214 14.47 -12.47 -34.36
N GLY A 215 15.71 -12.84 -34.71
CA GLY A 215 16.59 -11.97 -35.49
C GLY A 215 16.92 -10.65 -34.77
N VAL A 216 17.28 -9.61 -35.53
CA VAL A 216 17.58 -8.26 -35.01
C VAL A 216 16.32 -7.38 -35.05
N VAL A 217 16.01 -6.68 -33.95
CA VAL A 217 14.88 -5.74 -33.89
C VAL A 217 15.20 -4.49 -34.71
N SER A 218 14.31 -4.14 -35.65
CA SER A 218 14.46 -2.96 -36.51
C SER A 218 14.04 -1.65 -35.83
N PRO A 219 14.50 -0.47 -36.31
CA PRO A 219 14.05 0.82 -35.77
C PRO A 219 12.53 1.03 -35.78
N ASP A 220 11.84 0.60 -36.84
CA ASP A 220 10.38 0.73 -36.95
C ASP A 220 9.64 -0.15 -35.92
N GLU A 221 10.19 -1.34 -35.63
CA GLU A 221 9.67 -2.20 -34.57
C GLU A 221 9.83 -1.54 -33.21
N ILE A 222 10.96 -0.89 -32.92
CA ILE A 222 11.18 -0.14 -31.67
C ILE A 222 10.14 0.98 -31.52
N VAL A 223 9.81 1.70 -32.60
CA VAL A 223 8.78 2.76 -32.58
C VAL A 223 7.41 2.16 -32.25
N GLY A 224 7.03 1.05 -32.88
CA GLY A 224 5.76 0.37 -32.59
C GLY A 224 5.68 -0.14 -31.14
N MET A 225 6.79 -0.69 -30.62
CA MET A 225 6.90 -1.14 -29.22
C MET A 225 6.69 0.03 -28.25
N LYS A 226 7.30 1.18 -28.52
CA LYS A 226 7.16 2.39 -27.71
C LYS A 226 5.72 2.90 -27.67
N ASN A 227 5.00 2.85 -28.79
CA ASN A 227 3.60 3.31 -28.81
C ASN A 227 2.69 2.39 -27.99
N ASN A 228 2.87 1.06 -28.11
CA ASN A 228 2.06 0.10 -27.37
C ASN A 228 2.34 0.13 -25.85
N LEU A 229 3.62 0.21 -25.46
CA LEU A 229 4.00 0.28 -24.05
C LEU A 229 3.55 1.59 -23.39
N ALA A 230 3.43 2.69 -24.14
CA ALA A 230 2.93 3.95 -23.61
C ALA A 230 1.47 3.84 -23.14
N SER A 231 0.60 3.19 -23.93
CA SER A 231 -0.80 2.97 -23.54
C SER A 231 -0.90 2.14 -22.26
N LEU A 232 -0.18 1.03 -22.22
CA LEU A 232 -0.14 0.12 -21.07
C LEU A 232 0.43 0.80 -19.81
N PHE A 233 1.44 1.64 -19.97
CA PHE A 233 1.98 2.41 -18.86
C PHE A 233 0.94 3.38 -18.31
N ASN A 234 0.25 4.13 -19.18
CA ASN A 234 -0.79 5.08 -18.77
C ASN A 234 -1.96 4.39 -18.05
N GLU A 235 -2.37 3.20 -18.51
CA GLU A 235 -3.42 2.41 -17.85
C GLU A 235 -3.03 2.00 -16.42
N ASN A 236 -1.76 1.67 -16.20
CA ASN A 236 -1.24 1.20 -14.91
C ASN A 236 -0.65 2.31 -14.02
N GLU A 237 -0.56 3.54 -14.53
CA GLU A 237 0.04 4.69 -13.84
C GLU A 237 -0.59 4.94 -12.46
N SER A 238 -1.90 4.69 -12.33
CA SER A 238 -2.62 4.85 -11.06
C SER A 238 -2.20 3.82 -9.99
N ILE A 239 -1.89 2.58 -10.40
CA ILE A 239 -1.37 1.52 -9.52
C ILE A 239 0.06 1.86 -9.09
N PHE A 240 0.84 2.40 -10.01
CA PHE A 240 2.21 2.85 -9.76
C PHE A 240 2.29 4.11 -8.89
N LYS A 241 1.28 4.99 -8.92
CA LYS A 241 1.17 6.15 -8.03
C LYS A 241 0.73 5.76 -6.62
N SER A 242 -0.10 4.73 -6.48
CA SER A 242 -0.64 4.32 -5.17
C SER A 242 0.39 3.71 -4.23
N ILE A 243 1.53 3.25 -4.74
CA ILE A 243 2.67 2.72 -3.95
C ILE A 243 3.57 3.80 -3.32
N GLY A 244 3.11 5.06 -3.29
CA GLY A 244 3.71 6.14 -2.48
C GLY A 244 5.10 6.62 -2.91
N THR A 245 5.57 6.22 -4.10
CA THR A 245 6.85 6.66 -4.64
C THR A 245 6.66 7.90 -5.50
N ALA A 246 7.24 9.04 -5.09
CA ALA A 246 7.28 10.23 -5.93
C ALA A 246 8.19 9.98 -7.16
N ASN A 247 7.72 10.35 -8.35
CA ASN A 247 8.46 10.25 -9.61
C ASN A 247 8.92 8.82 -9.95
N LEU A 248 8.00 7.85 -9.92
CA LEU A 248 8.29 6.48 -10.34
C LEU A 248 8.48 6.40 -11.85
N SER A 249 9.64 5.92 -12.30
CA SER A 249 9.87 5.63 -13.72
C SER A 249 9.88 4.12 -14.01
N VAL A 250 9.54 3.74 -15.24
CA VAL A 250 9.64 2.35 -15.72
C VAL A 250 10.53 2.31 -16.96
N ARG A 251 11.46 1.35 -16.99
CA ARG A 251 12.35 1.09 -18.13
C ARG A 251 12.17 -0.34 -18.63
N TYR A 252 11.88 -0.48 -19.91
CA TYR A 252 11.81 -1.74 -20.62
C TYR A 252 13.08 -1.93 -21.45
N ASN A 253 13.84 -2.98 -21.16
CA ASN A 253 15.01 -3.41 -21.93
C ASN A 253 14.67 -4.66 -22.73
N PHE A 254 15.13 -4.70 -23.97
CA PHE A 254 15.04 -5.86 -24.84
C PHE A 254 16.45 -6.28 -25.22
N LYS A 255 16.84 -7.48 -24.82
CA LYS A 255 18.16 -8.04 -25.10
C LYS A 255 18.07 -9.11 -26.18
N ASN A 256 19.06 -9.13 -27.06
CA ASN A 256 19.30 -10.23 -27.97
C ASN A 256 19.69 -11.49 -27.18
N PRO A 257 19.64 -12.69 -27.79
CA PRO A 257 20.05 -13.94 -27.14
C PRO A 257 21.49 -13.94 -26.59
N ASP A 258 22.38 -13.15 -27.18
CA ASP A 258 23.78 -12.98 -26.75
C ASP A 258 23.94 -12.00 -25.57
N GLY A 259 22.85 -11.39 -25.11
CA GLY A 259 22.81 -10.43 -24.01
C GLY A 259 23.04 -8.96 -24.41
N SER A 260 23.31 -8.68 -25.68
CA SER A 260 23.43 -7.31 -26.19
C SER A 260 22.08 -6.59 -26.15
N LEU A 261 22.09 -5.28 -25.87
CA LEU A 261 20.87 -4.47 -25.78
C LEU A 261 20.36 -4.15 -27.20
N ALA A 262 19.19 -4.68 -27.55
CA ALA A 262 18.51 -4.39 -28.81
C ALA A 262 17.71 -3.09 -28.74
N ALA A 263 17.02 -2.85 -27.62
CA ALA A 263 16.25 -1.62 -27.38
C ALA A 263 16.08 -1.33 -25.90
N SER A 264 15.95 -0.04 -25.55
CA SER A 264 15.59 0.43 -24.21
C SER A 264 14.57 1.56 -24.33
N ILE A 265 13.44 1.43 -23.64
CA ILE A 265 12.33 2.39 -23.66
C ILE A 265 12.01 2.77 -22.21
N ALA A 266 11.98 4.06 -21.90
CA ALA A 266 11.72 4.56 -20.56
C ALA A 266 10.48 5.47 -20.52
N TYR A 267 9.69 5.35 -19.45
CA TYR A 267 8.53 6.17 -19.14
C TYR A 267 8.72 6.82 -17.76
N PRO A 268 8.38 8.11 -17.63
CA PRO A 268 8.56 8.88 -16.41
C PRO A 268 7.58 8.50 -15.30
#